data_AF-A0A535DQN2-F1
#
_entry.id   AF-A0A535DQN2-F1
#
_cell.length_a   1.000
_cell.length_b   1.000
_cell.length_c   1.000
_cell.angle_alpha   90.00
_cell.angle_beta   90.00
_cell.angle_gamma   90.00
#
_symmetry.space_group_name_H-M   'P 1'
#
loop_
_entity.id
_entity.type
_entity.pdbx_description
1 polymer ?
#
loop_
_entity_poly.entity_id
_entity_poly.type
_entity_poly.pdbx_seq_one_letter_code
_entity_poly.pdbx_strand_id
1 'polypeptide(L)'
;MRIHHVAGITLALFVAACSPPPAGTSAGTSCVNASAAHHAYVVVEHMSGAAIQRCVGFDGAAIDGQALMDQSGVQYMAHKLSSGKAVCQVDNEPPQVTECFPQNKPYWALFLETRRVWAGSTTGFTEASLHDGDALGWHYVAAADTSPAPPPLARPLPSGSA
;
A
#
# COMPACT_ATOMS: atom_id res chain seq x y z
N MET A 1 41.82 19.44 -70.53
CA MET A 1 42.12 17.99 -70.59
C MET A 1 43.33 17.75 -69.71
N ARG A 2 43.47 16.78 -68.83
CA ARG A 2 42.67 15.64 -68.35
C ARG A 2 43.49 15.16 -67.13
N ILE A 3 42.83 14.96 -65.96
CA ILE A 3 42.91 13.82 -65.00
C ILE A 3 44.36 13.42 -64.53
N HIS A 4 44.71 13.15 -63.26
CA HIS A 4 44.20 12.07 -62.42
C HIS A 4 44.83 12.06 -60.99
N HIS A 5 44.09 11.66 -59.93
CA HIS A 5 44.25 10.44 -59.07
C HIS A 5 44.41 10.90 -57.59
N VAL A 6 43.99 10.25 -56.51
CA VAL A 6 43.32 8.96 -56.23
C VAL A 6 42.71 9.07 -54.82
N ALA A 7 41.60 8.35 -54.61
CA ALA A 7 40.84 8.24 -53.38
C ALA A 7 41.59 7.47 -52.28
N GLY A 8 41.48 7.93 -51.03
CA GLY A 8 41.80 7.17 -49.82
C GLY A 8 40.51 6.86 -49.06
N ILE A 9 40.13 5.58 -48.99
CA ILE A 9 38.99 5.11 -48.20
C ILE A 9 39.53 4.64 -46.86
N THR A 10 39.23 5.38 -45.80
CA THR A 10 39.51 4.99 -44.41
C THR A 10 38.35 4.14 -43.90
N LEU A 11 38.60 2.85 -43.67
CA LEU A 11 37.66 1.91 -43.08
C LEU A 11 37.63 2.12 -41.56
N ALA A 12 36.52 2.64 -41.02
CA ALA A 12 36.29 2.74 -39.57
C ALA A 12 35.57 1.48 -39.06
N LEU A 13 36.24 0.73 -38.19
CA LEU A 13 35.67 -0.39 -37.44
C LEU A 13 34.83 0.15 -36.28
N PHE A 14 33.50 0.01 -36.36
CA PHE A 14 32.60 0.29 -35.25
C PHE A 14 32.57 -0.92 -34.31
N VAL A 15 33.22 -0.81 -33.16
CA VAL A 15 33.09 -1.76 -32.06
C VAL A 15 31.76 -1.48 -31.36
N ALA A 16 30.75 -2.32 -31.60
CA ALA A 16 29.49 -2.27 -30.87
C ALA A 16 29.71 -2.78 -29.43
N ALA A 17 29.93 -1.86 -28.50
CA ALA A 17 29.92 -2.19 -27.07
C ALA A 17 28.48 -2.39 -26.61
N CYS A 18 28.08 -3.64 -26.33
CA CYS A 18 26.84 -3.94 -25.62
C CYS A 18 26.98 -3.50 -24.16
N SER A 19 26.50 -2.30 -23.83
CA SER A 19 26.32 -1.89 -22.43
C SER A 19 25.08 -2.61 -21.85
N PRO A 20 25.20 -3.35 -20.73
CA PRO A 20 24.03 -3.86 -20.03
C PRO A 20 23.17 -2.68 -19.52
N PRO A 21 21.83 -2.78 -19.53
CA PRO A 21 20.99 -1.76 -18.92
C PRO A 21 21.27 -1.71 -17.41
N PRO A 22 21.19 -0.52 -16.77
CA PRO A 22 21.32 -0.40 -15.34
C PRO A 22 20.25 -1.28 -14.67
N ALA A 23 20.67 -2.09 -13.69
CA ALA A 23 19.78 -2.88 -12.86
C ALA A 23 18.68 -1.97 -12.31
N GLY A 24 17.43 -2.31 -12.61
CA GLY A 24 16.27 -1.54 -12.18
C GLY A 24 16.33 -1.31 -10.68
N THR A 25 16.21 -0.05 -10.26
CA THR A 25 16.03 0.32 -8.87
C THR A 25 14.78 -0.41 -8.38
N SER A 26 14.96 -1.40 -7.51
CA SER A 26 13.84 -2.01 -6.79
C SER A 26 13.09 -0.86 -6.14
N ALA A 27 11.84 -0.63 -6.56
CA ALA A 27 10.96 0.31 -5.90
C ALA A 27 10.69 -0.24 -4.50
N GLY A 28 11.59 0.09 -3.56
CA GLY A 28 11.43 -0.27 -2.17
C GLY A 28 10.15 0.38 -1.68
N THR A 29 9.28 -0.42 -1.05
CA THR A 29 8.14 0.10 -0.31
C THR A 29 8.70 1.04 0.76
N SER A 30 8.59 2.35 0.55
CA SER A 30 9.07 3.33 1.53
C SER A 30 8.12 3.37 2.73
N CYS A 31 8.64 3.17 3.93
CA CYS A 31 7.89 3.37 5.16
C CYS A 31 8.05 4.79 5.67
N VAL A 32 6.97 5.36 6.21
CA VAL A 32 7.07 6.51 7.10
C VAL A 32 7.87 6.06 8.31
N ASN A 33 8.88 6.83 8.72
CA ASN A 33 9.77 6.49 9.84
C ASN A 33 10.42 5.10 9.70
N ALA A 34 11.02 4.81 8.54
CA ALA A 34 11.58 3.48 8.22
C ALA A 34 12.64 2.98 9.23
N SER A 35 13.37 3.86 9.90
CA SER A 35 14.40 3.52 10.88
C SER A 35 13.87 3.10 12.26
N ALA A 36 12.55 3.17 12.48
CA ALA A 36 11.95 2.74 13.74
C ALA A 36 12.15 1.24 13.99
N ALA A 37 12.08 0.84 15.26
CA ALA A 37 12.27 -0.56 15.65
C ALA A 37 11.12 -1.48 15.19
N HIS A 38 9.91 -0.95 15.08
CA HIS A 38 8.72 -1.71 14.73
C HIS A 38 7.98 -1.05 13.56
N HIS A 39 7.28 -1.84 12.75
CA HIS A 39 6.49 -1.37 11.62
C HIS A 39 5.12 -2.02 11.58
N ALA A 40 4.09 -1.23 11.28
CA ALA A 40 2.74 -1.71 11.02
C ALA A 40 2.25 -1.19 9.67
N TYR A 41 1.25 -1.86 9.12
CA TYR A 41 0.81 -1.64 7.75
C TYR A 41 -0.67 -1.26 7.67
N VAL A 42 -1.01 -0.40 6.73
CA VAL A 42 -2.39 -0.22 6.26
C VAL A 42 -2.47 -0.84 4.88
N VAL A 43 -3.35 -1.83 4.71
CA VAL A 43 -3.63 -2.45 3.42
C VAL A 43 -5.06 -2.14 3.01
N VAL A 44 -5.23 -1.63 1.80
CA VAL A 44 -6.54 -1.28 1.26
C VAL A 44 -6.74 -2.06 -0.03
N GLU A 45 -7.86 -2.75 -0.17
CA GLU A 45 -8.31 -3.37 -1.40
C GLU A 45 -9.62 -2.73 -1.85
N HIS A 46 -9.59 -2.15 -3.05
CA HIS A 46 -10.74 -1.56 -3.73
C HIS A 46 -11.63 -2.63 -4.36
N MET A 47 -12.88 -2.29 -4.66
CA MET A 47 -13.81 -3.21 -5.34
C MET A 47 -13.28 -3.72 -6.70
N SER A 48 -12.42 -2.93 -7.34
CA SER A 48 -11.76 -3.31 -8.60
C SER A 48 -10.71 -4.41 -8.45
N GLY A 49 -10.32 -4.77 -7.22
CA GLY A 49 -9.17 -5.60 -6.89
C GLY A 49 -7.84 -4.85 -6.88
N ALA A 50 -7.84 -3.54 -7.14
CA ALA A 50 -6.66 -2.70 -6.94
C ALA A 50 -6.34 -2.63 -5.44
N ALA A 51 -5.06 -2.81 -5.08
CA ALA A 51 -4.64 -2.77 -3.70
C ALA A 51 -3.49 -1.78 -3.48
N ILE A 52 -3.57 -1.03 -2.38
CA ILE A 52 -2.48 -0.19 -1.90
C ILE A 52 -2.03 -0.67 -0.52
N GLN A 53 -0.75 -0.42 -0.23
CA GLN A 53 -0.20 -0.59 1.10
C GLN A 53 0.56 0.67 1.49
N ARG A 54 0.45 1.02 2.77
CA ARG A 54 1.30 2.01 3.44
C ARG A 54 1.91 1.38 4.68
N CYS A 55 3.06 1.89 5.07
CA CYS A 55 3.85 1.38 6.18
C CYS A 55 4.26 2.53 7.08
N VAL A 56 4.13 2.30 8.39
CA VAL A 56 4.44 3.26 9.44
C VAL A 56 5.36 2.59 10.46
N GLY A 57 6.51 3.20 10.70
CA GLY A 57 7.43 2.82 11.76
C GLY A 57 7.12 3.53 13.08
N PHE A 58 7.24 2.82 14.20
CA PHE A 58 6.96 3.31 15.55
C PHE A 58 7.93 2.71 16.59
N ASP A 59 8.17 3.45 17.68
CA ASP A 59 9.18 3.05 18.70
C ASP A 59 8.57 2.30 19.90
N GLY A 60 7.27 2.46 20.15
CA GLY A 60 6.56 1.78 21.25
C GLY A 60 6.29 0.31 20.96
N ALA A 61 5.87 -0.47 21.95
CA ALA A 61 5.54 -1.90 21.76
C ALA A 61 4.31 -2.13 20.85
N ALA A 62 3.44 -1.13 20.72
CA ALA A 62 2.29 -1.15 19.81
C ALA A 62 1.96 0.27 19.33
N ILE A 63 1.25 0.35 18.21
CA ILE A 63 0.61 1.55 17.67
C ILE A 63 -0.91 1.32 17.61
N ASP A 64 -1.70 2.31 18.03
CA ASP A 64 -3.15 2.21 17.91
C ASP A 64 -3.62 2.46 16.47
N GLY A 65 -4.76 1.89 16.10
CA GLY A 65 -5.24 1.96 14.72
C GLY A 65 -5.58 3.38 14.24
N GLN A 66 -5.91 4.33 15.14
CA GLN A 66 -6.11 5.73 14.75
C GLN A 66 -4.78 6.36 14.35
N ALA A 67 -3.75 6.22 15.20
CA ALA A 67 -2.42 6.72 14.92
C ALA A 67 -1.83 6.10 13.65
N LEU A 68 -2.04 4.79 13.44
CA LEU A 68 -1.60 4.10 12.23
C LEU A 68 -2.25 4.68 10.96
N MET A 69 -3.58 4.85 10.95
CA MET A 69 -4.29 5.45 9.82
C MET A 69 -3.80 6.88 9.54
N ASP A 70 -3.70 7.72 10.58
CA ASP A 70 -3.29 9.12 10.46
C ASP A 70 -1.85 9.26 9.92
N GLN A 71 -0.93 8.40 10.35
CA GLN A 71 0.48 8.45 9.94
C GLN A 71 0.73 7.77 8.60
N SER A 72 -0.15 6.86 8.16
CA SER A 72 0.03 6.10 6.91
C SER A 72 -0.01 6.97 5.65
N GLY A 73 -0.63 8.15 5.72
CA GLY A 73 -0.93 8.99 4.57
C GLY A 73 -1.98 8.41 3.62
N VAL A 74 -2.66 7.32 3.99
CA VAL A 74 -3.86 6.86 3.27
C VAL A 74 -4.94 7.92 3.44
N GLN A 75 -5.52 8.38 2.33
CA GLN A 75 -6.68 9.26 2.40
C GLN A 75 -7.85 8.44 2.94
N TYR A 76 -8.53 8.96 3.95
CA TYR A 76 -9.72 8.32 4.49
C TYR A 76 -10.67 9.36 5.07
N MET A 77 -11.95 8.99 5.12
CA MET A 77 -12.96 9.74 5.85
C MET A 77 -13.61 8.83 6.87
N ALA A 78 -13.72 9.32 8.11
CA ALA A 78 -14.37 8.60 9.19
C ALA A 78 -15.35 9.50 9.93
N HIS A 79 -16.50 8.94 10.33
CA HIS A 79 -17.48 9.62 11.16
C HIS A 79 -17.40 9.12 12.60
N LYS A 80 -17.56 10.04 13.55
CA LYS A 80 -17.66 9.69 14.97
C LYS A 80 -19.04 9.10 15.26
N LEU A 81 -19.05 7.95 15.92
CA LEU A 81 -20.23 7.26 16.44
C LEU A 81 -20.15 7.22 17.98
N SER A 82 -21.23 6.82 18.64
CA SER A 82 -21.20 6.55 20.09
C SER A 82 -20.27 5.40 20.46
N SER A 83 -20.04 4.46 19.53
CA SER A 83 -19.17 3.29 19.66
C SER A 83 -17.74 3.49 19.15
N GLY A 84 -17.33 4.71 18.76
CA GLY A 84 -15.98 4.97 18.24
C GLY A 84 -16.00 5.75 16.93
N LYS A 85 -15.23 5.32 15.94
CA LYS A 85 -15.24 5.90 14.58
C LYS A 85 -15.53 4.82 13.54
N ALA A 86 -16.37 5.16 12.58
CA ALA A 86 -16.62 4.35 11.40
C ALA A 86 -15.93 4.95 10.18
N VAL A 87 -15.21 4.13 9.41
CA VAL A 87 -14.62 4.54 8.14
C VAL A 87 -15.68 4.45 7.06
N CYS A 88 -15.82 5.54 6.31
CA CYS A 88 -16.87 5.74 5.32
C CYS A 88 -16.30 5.80 3.90
N GLN A 89 -15.02 6.16 3.79
CA GLN A 89 -14.26 6.24 2.55
C GLN A 89 -12.80 5.96 2.82
N VAL A 90 -12.14 5.27 1.89
CA VAL A 90 -10.69 5.08 1.86
C VAL A 90 -10.23 5.27 0.41
N ASP A 91 -9.14 6.01 0.23
CA ASP A 91 -8.53 6.33 -1.06
C ASP A 91 -9.56 6.75 -2.12
N ASN A 92 -10.40 7.71 -1.74
CA ASN A 92 -11.47 8.31 -2.55
C ASN A 92 -12.57 7.33 -3.01
N GLU A 93 -12.69 6.15 -2.40
CA GLU A 93 -13.78 5.20 -2.65
C GLU A 93 -14.68 5.03 -1.40
N PRO A 94 -16.01 5.21 -1.52
CA PRO A 94 -16.73 5.69 -2.70
C PRO A 94 -16.42 7.17 -2.99
N PRO A 95 -16.58 7.63 -4.26
CA PRO A 95 -16.27 9.01 -4.63
C PRO A 95 -17.17 10.04 -3.95
N GLN A 96 -18.35 9.63 -3.47
CA GLN A 96 -19.28 10.45 -2.71
C GLN A 96 -19.77 9.64 -1.51
N VAL A 97 -19.80 10.28 -0.34
CA VAL A 97 -20.25 9.65 0.90
C VAL A 97 -21.47 10.37 1.42
N THR A 98 -22.58 9.66 1.50
CA THR A 98 -23.81 10.13 2.15
C THR A 98 -23.90 9.62 3.59
N GLU A 99 -23.49 8.38 3.81
CA GLU A 99 -23.44 7.70 5.10
C GLU A 99 -22.39 6.56 5.04
N CYS A 100 -21.87 6.14 6.19
CA CYS A 100 -20.75 5.17 6.25
C CYS A 100 -21.21 3.72 6.03
N PHE A 101 -22.44 3.40 6.42
CA PHE A 101 -23.05 2.07 6.26
C PHE A 101 -24.41 2.17 5.58
N PRO A 102 -24.47 2.53 4.29
CA PRO A 102 -25.73 2.63 3.58
C PRO A 102 -26.35 1.26 3.38
N GLN A 103 -27.68 1.17 3.58
CA GLN A 103 -28.39 -0.08 3.38
C GLN A 103 -28.30 -0.54 1.91
N ASN A 104 -27.97 -1.81 1.69
CA ASN A 104 -27.84 -2.43 0.36
C ASN A 104 -26.80 -1.75 -0.55
N LYS A 105 -25.77 -1.12 0.03
CA LYS A 105 -24.66 -0.51 -0.70
C LYS A 105 -23.30 -1.07 -0.23
N PRO A 106 -22.29 -1.06 -1.09
CA PRO A 106 -20.95 -1.48 -0.70
C PRO A 106 -20.41 -0.69 0.49
N TYR A 107 -19.57 -1.34 1.29
CA TYR A 107 -19.02 -0.78 2.52
C TYR A 107 -17.57 -1.23 2.71
N TRP A 108 -16.83 -0.53 3.57
CA TRP A 108 -15.49 -0.90 3.97
C TRP A 108 -15.53 -1.93 5.11
N ALA A 109 -15.18 -3.18 4.79
CA ALA A 109 -14.96 -4.23 5.78
C ALA A 109 -13.57 -4.07 6.41
N LEU A 110 -13.51 -4.24 7.74
CA LEU A 110 -12.29 -4.09 8.53
C LEU A 110 -11.70 -5.46 8.89
N PHE A 111 -10.40 -5.61 8.68
CA PHE A 111 -9.64 -6.79 9.04
C PHE A 111 -8.40 -6.42 9.86
N LEU A 112 -7.95 -7.34 10.70
CA LEU A 112 -6.68 -7.25 11.42
C LEU A 112 -5.80 -8.41 11.00
N GLU A 113 -4.58 -8.11 10.55
CA GLU A 113 -3.53 -9.09 10.29
C GLU A 113 -2.68 -9.18 11.54
N THR A 114 -2.64 -10.35 12.15
CA THR A 114 -1.69 -10.65 13.22
C THR A 114 -0.95 -11.92 12.85
N ARG A 115 0.39 -11.86 12.88
CA ARG A 115 1.25 -12.99 12.49
C ARG A 115 0.86 -13.62 11.14
N ARG A 116 0.64 -12.78 10.12
CA ARG A 116 0.31 -13.21 8.75
C ARG A 116 -1.06 -13.89 8.59
N VAL A 117 -1.96 -13.71 9.54
CA VAL A 117 -3.32 -14.25 9.50
C VAL A 117 -4.30 -13.12 9.65
N TRP A 118 -5.20 -12.98 8.67
CA TRP A 118 -6.30 -12.04 8.71
C TRP A 118 -7.47 -12.58 9.53
N ALA A 119 -8.08 -11.70 10.33
CA ALA A 119 -9.37 -11.91 10.95
C ALA A 119 -10.27 -10.69 10.67
N GLY A 120 -11.55 -10.93 10.36
CA GLY A 120 -12.54 -9.86 10.31
C GLY A 120 -12.70 -9.24 11.70
N SER A 121 -12.69 -7.91 11.77
CA SER A 121 -12.81 -7.20 13.05
C SER A 121 -14.27 -7.07 13.47
N THR A 122 -14.55 -7.36 14.74
CA THR A 122 -15.84 -7.07 15.38
C THR A 122 -15.84 -5.76 16.17
N THR A 123 -14.67 -5.13 16.30
CA THR A 123 -14.47 -3.82 16.96
C THR A 123 -14.03 -2.76 15.95
N GLY A 124 -14.13 -1.49 16.33
CA GLY A 124 -13.67 -0.39 15.49
C GLY A 124 -12.15 -0.32 15.38
N PHE A 125 -11.63 0.23 14.28
CA PHE A 125 -10.18 0.35 14.07
C PHE A 125 -9.46 1.16 15.15
N THR A 126 -10.16 2.07 15.83
CA THR A 126 -9.62 2.87 16.93
C THR A 126 -9.33 2.05 18.20
N GLU A 127 -9.84 0.82 18.29
CA GLU A 127 -9.58 -0.11 19.39
C GLU A 127 -8.44 -1.10 19.07
N ALA A 128 -7.94 -1.11 17.83
CA ALA A 128 -6.85 -1.98 17.44
C ALA A 128 -5.54 -1.55 18.11
N SER A 129 -4.81 -2.52 18.66
CA SER A 129 -3.44 -2.37 19.17
C SER A 129 -2.53 -3.23 18.31
N LEU A 130 -1.82 -2.61 17.37
CA LEU A 130 -1.01 -3.29 16.36
C LEU A 130 0.45 -3.35 16.81
N HIS A 131 1.06 -4.52 16.73
CA HIS A 131 2.46 -4.76 17.05
C HIS A 131 3.31 -4.78 15.77
N ASP A 132 4.62 -4.99 15.93
CA ASP A 132 5.53 -5.15 14.80
C ASP A 132 5.05 -6.25 13.84
N GLY A 133 4.96 -5.90 12.56
CA GLY A 133 4.51 -6.79 11.49
C GLY A 133 2.99 -6.89 11.32
N ASP A 134 2.19 -6.35 12.24
CA ASP A 134 0.73 -6.39 12.15
C ASP A 134 0.19 -5.41 11.09
N ALA A 135 -1.03 -5.64 10.62
CA ALA A 135 -1.68 -4.76 9.65
C ALA A 135 -3.16 -4.48 9.94
N LEU A 136 -3.58 -3.28 9.57
CA LEU A 136 -4.98 -2.88 9.48
C LEU A 136 -5.42 -3.01 8.02
N GLY A 137 -6.44 -3.84 7.78
CA GLY A 137 -6.95 -4.15 6.46
C GLY A 137 -8.30 -3.50 6.19
N TRP A 138 -8.46 -2.90 5.02
CA TRP A 138 -9.73 -2.37 4.52
C TRP A 138 -10.04 -3.03 3.18
N HIS A 139 -11.24 -3.61 3.03
CA HIS A 139 -11.71 -4.13 1.74
C HIS A 139 -13.08 -3.53 1.42
N TYR A 140 -13.21 -2.89 0.25
CA TYR A 140 -14.48 -2.36 -0.21
C TYR A 140 -15.30 -3.45 -0.87
N VAL A 141 -16.34 -3.92 -0.16
CA VAL A 141 -17.06 -5.14 -0.52
C VAL A 141 -18.53 -4.88 -0.81
N ALA A 142 -19.12 -5.75 -1.63
CA ALA A 142 -20.54 -5.66 -1.95
C ALA A 142 -21.41 -5.91 -0.69
N ALA A 143 -22.54 -5.20 -0.60
CA ALA A 143 -23.47 -5.32 0.54
C ALA A 143 -23.99 -6.75 0.76
N ALA A 144 -24.08 -7.53 -0.32
CA ALA A 144 -24.60 -8.89 -0.31
C ALA A 144 -23.55 -9.93 0.14
N ASP A 145 -22.28 -9.53 0.27
CA ASP A 145 -21.22 -10.42 0.73
C ASP A 145 -21.31 -10.57 2.25
N THR A 146 -21.73 -11.75 2.70
CA THR A 146 -21.89 -12.10 4.11
C THR A 146 -20.61 -12.61 4.76
N SER A 147 -19.57 -12.88 3.97
CA SER A 147 -18.27 -13.38 4.44
C SER A 147 -17.16 -12.84 3.55
N PRO A 148 -16.92 -11.51 3.57
CA PRO A 148 -15.93 -10.89 2.72
C PRO A 148 -14.54 -11.49 2.93
N ALA A 149 -13.83 -11.73 1.83
CA ALA A 149 -12.43 -12.09 1.88
C ALA A 149 -11.60 -10.91 2.45
N PRO A 150 -10.52 -11.17 3.18
CA PRO A 150 -9.61 -10.11 3.61
C PRO A 150 -8.82 -9.54 2.42
N PRO A 151 -8.22 -8.34 2.56
CA PRO A 151 -7.29 -7.82 1.57
C PRO A 151 -6.04 -8.70 1.42
N PRO A 152 -5.21 -8.48 0.39
CA PRO A 152 -3.93 -9.16 0.26
C PRO A 152 -3.09 -9.02 1.53
N LEU A 153 -2.32 -10.05 1.88
CA LEU A 153 -1.40 -9.98 3.01
C LEU A 153 -0.43 -8.79 2.86
N ALA A 154 -0.13 -8.13 3.98
CA ALA A 154 0.88 -7.08 4.00
C ALA A 154 2.21 -7.60 3.45
N ARG A 155 3.00 -6.73 2.83
CA ARG A 155 4.36 -7.03 2.40
C ARG A 155 5.32 -6.32 3.36
N PRO A 156 6.00 -7.06 4.25
CA PRO A 156 6.95 -6.46 5.16
C PRO A 156 8.08 -5.75 4.43
N LEU A 157 8.73 -4.80 5.11
CA LEU A 157 9.98 -4.23 4.63
C LEU A 157 11.01 -5.33 4.35
N PRO A 158 11.82 -5.19 3.29
CA PRO A 158 13.00 -6.03 3.10
C PRO A 158 13.90 -5.91 4.34
N SER A 159 14.32 -7.06 4.87
CA SER A 159 15.31 -7.12 5.94
C SER A 159 16.58 -6.38 5.52
N GLY A 160 16.93 -5.31 6.25
CA GLY A 160 18.11 -4.47 5.98
C GLY A 160 17.85 -3.06 5.46
N SER A 161 16.61 -2.55 5.54
CA SER A 161 16.24 -1.18 5.11
C SER A 161 16.28 -0.12 6.23
N ALA A 162 16.89 -0.43 7.38
CA ALA A 162 17.03 0.45 8.55
C ALA A 162 18.39 1.14 8.59
#